data_AF-A0A7W3NWZ4-F1
#
_entry.id   AF-A0A7W3NWZ4-F1
#
_cell.length_a   1.000
_cell.length_b   1.000
_cell.length_c   1.000
_cell.angle_alpha   90.00
_cell.angle_beta   90.00
_cell.angle_gamma   90.00
#
_symmetry.space_group_name_H-M   'P 1'
#
loop_
_entity.id
_entity.type
_entity.pdbx_description
1 polymer ?
#
loop_
_entity_poly.entity_id
_entity_poly.type
_entity_poly.pdbx_seq_one_letter_code
_entity_poly.pdbx_strand_id
1 'polypeptide(L)'
;MTTTPIKAGAVGKILSSCLGSDAGRFHPVIAVRTPAASKDWDGTVIAVDAAGQYVQCQTKGERGSSSDVPPTFINDRLWGTGHVVEYFDAVGEPAGKGRYLSLGAGHYTNAVAKITVSYGEDPKQYPAVMAGGAFFYTASFSTGSSPAKLIDAMSTPYVHAYNAAGKEIYNQKKDPQFTGTSR
;
A
#
# COMPACT_ATOMS: atom_id res chain seq x y z
N MET A 1 -1.31 4.11 -14.04
CA MET A 1 -2.25 3.00 -13.79
C MET A 1 -3.11 3.40 -12.62
N THR A 2 -4.41 3.21 -12.70
CA THR A 2 -5.36 3.57 -11.65
C THR A 2 -5.80 2.32 -10.91
N THR A 3 -5.84 2.40 -9.58
CA THR A 3 -6.51 1.41 -8.76
C THR A 3 -8.02 1.44 -9.05
N THR A 4 -8.72 0.35 -8.78
CA THR A 4 -10.19 0.30 -8.90
C THR A 4 -10.82 -0.01 -7.54
N PRO A 5 -11.99 0.57 -7.20
CA PRO A 5 -12.61 0.29 -5.91
C PRO A 5 -12.99 -1.18 -5.75
N ILE A 6 -12.84 -1.72 -4.54
CA ILE A 6 -13.44 -3.00 -4.14
C ILE A 6 -14.92 -2.76 -3.83
N LYS A 7 -15.80 -3.67 -4.26
CA LYS A 7 -17.25 -3.55 -3.99
C LYS A 7 -17.52 -3.63 -2.49
N ALA A 8 -18.42 -2.80 -1.97
CA ALA A 8 -18.72 -2.73 -0.52
C ALA A 8 -19.06 -4.10 0.11
N GLY A 9 -19.84 -4.95 -0.58
CA GLY A 9 -20.17 -6.30 -0.09
C GLY A 9 -18.98 -7.26 0.03
N ALA A 10 -17.88 -6.98 -0.67
CA ALA A 10 -16.63 -7.73 -0.58
C ALA A 10 -15.78 -7.27 0.61
N VAL A 11 -15.77 -5.96 0.89
CA VAL A 11 -14.97 -5.35 1.96
C VAL A 11 -15.26 -5.97 3.31
N GLY A 12 -16.55 -6.17 3.65
CA GLY A 12 -16.93 -6.82 4.91
C GLY A 12 -16.44 -8.27 5.01
N LYS A 13 -16.46 -9.02 3.91
CA LYS A 13 -15.94 -10.40 3.87
C LYS A 13 -14.43 -10.44 4.07
N ILE A 14 -13.71 -9.54 3.41
CA ILE A 14 -12.25 -9.38 3.56
C ILE A 14 -11.89 -9.06 5.02
N LEU A 15 -12.58 -8.08 5.63
CA LEU A 15 -12.32 -7.71 7.02
C LEU A 15 -12.65 -8.86 7.98
N SER A 16 -13.78 -9.54 7.79
CA SER A 16 -14.17 -10.69 8.63
C SER A 16 -13.17 -11.85 8.51
N SER A 17 -12.65 -12.08 7.32
CA SER A 17 -11.60 -13.05 7.03
C SER A 17 -10.27 -12.69 7.71
N CYS A 18 -9.93 -11.41 7.72
CA CYS A 18 -8.66 -10.88 8.22
C CYS A 18 -8.62 -10.75 9.75
N LEU A 19 -9.72 -10.28 10.34
CA LEU A 19 -9.80 -9.86 11.75
C LEU A 19 -10.73 -10.77 12.57
N GLY A 20 -11.36 -11.77 11.94
CA GLY A 20 -12.30 -12.66 12.60
C GLY A 20 -13.43 -11.89 13.29
N SER A 21 -13.66 -12.21 14.56
CA SER A 21 -14.69 -11.58 15.39
C SER A 21 -14.49 -10.08 15.62
N ASP A 22 -13.26 -9.57 15.49
CA ASP A 22 -12.95 -8.16 15.71
C ASP A 22 -13.31 -7.27 14.51
N ALA A 23 -13.64 -7.84 13.34
CA ALA A 23 -13.89 -7.08 12.12
C ALA A 23 -14.94 -5.97 12.28
N GLY A 24 -15.97 -6.19 13.10
CA GLY A 24 -17.02 -5.20 13.37
C GLY A 24 -16.55 -3.94 14.10
N ARG A 25 -15.34 -3.95 14.69
CA ARG A 25 -14.74 -2.81 15.37
C ARG A 25 -13.98 -1.87 14.43
N PHE A 26 -13.70 -2.32 13.21
CA PHE A 26 -12.89 -1.60 12.24
C PHE A 26 -13.75 -1.02 11.11
N HIS A 27 -13.50 0.24 10.77
CA HIS A 27 -14.15 0.96 9.70
C HIS A 27 -13.21 1.06 8.48
N PRO A 28 -13.60 0.56 7.30
CA PRO A 28 -12.76 0.64 6.11
C PRO A 28 -12.59 2.08 5.63
N VAL A 29 -11.34 2.50 5.40
CA VAL A 29 -10.98 3.83 4.86
C VAL A 29 -10.43 3.76 3.45
N ILE A 30 -9.70 2.69 3.09
CA ILE A 30 -9.25 2.42 1.72
C ILE A 30 -9.67 1.01 1.35
N ALA A 31 -10.27 0.82 0.18
CA ALA A 31 -10.61 -0.51 -0.34
C ALA A 31 -10.45 -0.53 -1.86
N VAL A 32 -9.30 -0.99 -2.34
CA VAL A 32 -8.94 -0.90 -3.75
C VAL A 32 -8.22 -2.14 -4.28
N ARG A 33 -8.43 -2.44 -5.56
CA ARG A 33 -7.72 -3.47 -6.32
C ARG A 33 -6.41 -2.93 -6.87
N THR A 34 -5.41 -3.80 -6.93
CA THR A 34 -4.15 -3.53 -7.61
C THR A 34 -4.34 -3.51 -9.13
N PRO A 35 -3.47 -2.83 -9.89
CA PRO A 35 -3.56 -2.79 -11.35
C PRO A 35 -3.24 -4.13 -12.04
N ALA A 36 -2.59 -5.05 -11.32
CA ALA A 36 -2.38 -6.42 -11.76
C ALA A 36 -2.44 -7.36 -10.55
N ALA A 37 -3.04 -8.53 -10.73
CA ALA A 37 -3.03 -9.57 -9.72
C ALA A 37 -1.71 -10.35 -9.80
N SER A 38 -1.12 -10.60 -8.64
CA SER A 38 0.00 -11.52 -8.45
C SER A 38 -0.51 -12.86 -7.91
N LYS A 39 0.42 -13.71 -7.48
CA LYS A 39 0.07 -14.95 -6.80
C LYS A 39 -0.67 -14.68 -5.49
N ASP A 40 -0.24 -13.66 -4.76
CA ASP A 40 -0.68 -13.44 -3.38
C ASP A 40 -1.56 -12.19 -3.21
N TRP A 41 -1.66 -11.32 -4.22
CA TRP A 41 -2.33 -10.02 -4.12
C TRP A 41 -3.19 -9.68 -5.33
N ASP A 42 -4.40 -9.19 -5.07
CA ASP A 42 -5.24 -8.51 -6.07
C ASP A 42 -5.83 -7.18 -5.56
N GLY A 43 -5.49 -6.77 -4.34
CA GLY A 43 -6.01 -5.57 -3.70
C GLY A 43 -5.66 -5.47 -2.21
N THR A 44 -6.20 -4.44 -1.58
CA THR A 44 -6.07 -4.17 -0.14
C THR A 44 -7.34 -3.54 0.41
N VAL A 45 -7.62 -3.82 1.68
CA VAL A 45 -8.54 -3.04 2.52
C VAL A 45 -7.75 -2.51 3.71
N ILE A 46 -7.69 -1.20 3.87
CA ILE A 46 -7.19 -0.55 5.08
C ILE A 46 -8.38 -0.08 5.89
N ALA A 47 -8.41 -0.43 7.17
CA ALA A 47 -9.47 -0.07 8.09
C ALA A 47 -8.90 0.51 9.39
N VAL A 48 -9.73 1.25 10.12
CA VAL A 48 -9.37 1.96 11.34
C VAL A 48 -10.41 1.73 12.43
N ASP A 49 -10.00 1.49 13.66
CA ASP A 49 -10.92 1.39 14.80
C ASP A 49 -11.13 2.73 15.52
N ALA A 50 -11.96 2.74 16.57
CA ALA A 50 -12.26 3.95 17.35
C ALA A 50 -11.07 4.48 18.18
N ALA A 51 -10.07 3.65 18.48
CA ALA A 51 -8.80 4.09 19.08
C ALA A 51 -7.83 4.66 18.02
N GLY A 52 -8.27 4.69 16.76
CA GLY A 52 -7.52 5.08 15.59
C GLY A 52 -6.69 3.94 15.01
N GLN A 53 -6.72 2.73 15.56
CA GLN A 53 -5.83 1.63 15.22
C GLN A 53 -6.04 1.21 13.76
N TYR A 54 -5.00 1.32 12.94
CA TYR A 54 -5.07 0.92 11.54
C TYR A 54 -4.68 -0.54 11.36
N VAL A 55 -5.35 -1.19 10.42
CA VAL A 55 -5.03 -2.53 9.94
C VAL A 55 -5.06 -2.54 8.42
N GLN A 56 -4.12 -3.28 7.82
CA GLN A 56 -4.10 -3.55 6.38
C GLN A 56 -4.45 -5.02 6.14
N CYS A 57 -5.61 -5.26 5.52
CA CYS A 57 -6.05 -6.58 5.11
C CYS A 57 -5.80 -6.77 3.61
N GLN A 58 -4.82 -7.61 3.29
CA GLN A 58 -4.48 -7.99 1.92
C GLN A 58 -5.62 -8.82 1.31
N THR A 59 -5.89 -8.64 0.01
CA THR A 59 -6.97 -9.35 -0.66
C THR A 59 -6.46 -10.28 -1.74
N LYS A 60 -7.11 -11.44 -1.84
CA LYS A 60 -6.94 -12.41 -2.90
C LYS A 60 -8.31 -12.95 -3.29
N GLY A 61 -8.64 -12.94 -4.59
CA GLY A 61 -9.70 -13.77 -5.15
C GLY A 61 -11.12 -13.17 -5.21
N GLU A 62 -11.31 -12.06 -5.93
CA GLU A 62 -12.66 -11.73 -6.47
C GLU A 62 -12.79 -11.83 -7.99
N ARG A 63 -11.88 -12.55 -8.65
CA ARG A 63 -12.08 -13.03 -10.03
C ARG A 63 -12.27 -14.54 -10.06
N GLY A 64 -13.37 -15.01 -9.45
CA GLY A 64 -14.07 -16.27 -9.81
C GLY A 64 -13.33 -17.61 -9.86
N SER A 65 -12.03 -17.72 -9.54
CA SER A 65 -11.29 -18.98 -9.70
C SER A 65 -10.16 -19.25 -8.70
N SER A 66 -10.11 -18.53 -7.56
CA SER A 66 -9.12 -18.82 -6.50
C SER A 66 -9.85 -19.28 -5.24
N SER A 67 -9.46 -20.44 -4.71
CA SER A 67 -9.99 -21.07 -3.49
C SER A 67 -9.35 -20.54 -2.21
N ASP A 68 -8.52 -19.50 -2.27
CA ASP A 68 -7.72 -19.06 -1.13
C ASP A 68 -8.47 -18.04 -0.28
N VAL A 69 -9.27 -18.58 0.64
CA VAL A 69 -9.91 -17.88 1.75
C VAL A 69 -9.48 -18.59 3.05
N PRO A 70 -8.65 -17.96 3.92
CA PRO A 70 -7.74 -16.85 3.63
C PRO A 70 -6.36 -16.94 4.34
N PRO A 71 -5.29 -16.37 3.77
CA PRO A 71 -4.21 -15.81 4.57
C PRO A 71 -4.22 -14.28 4.44
N THR A 72 -4.51 -13.59 5.53
CA THR A 72 -4.42 -12.13 5.60
C THR A 72 -3.42 -11.77 6.69
N PHE A 73 -2.28 -11.18 6.30
CA PHE A 73 -1.32 -10.65 7.27
C PHE A 73 -1.92 -9.40 7.92
N ILE A 74 -1.93 -9.35 9.26
CA ILE A 74 -2.14 -8.13 10.04
C ILE A 74 -0.76 -7.51 10.18
N ASN A 75 -0.56 -6.34 9.58
CA ASN A 75 0.54 -5.50 10.05
C ASN A 75 0.02 -4.70 11.24
N ASP A 76 0.33 -5.17 12.45
CA ASP A 76 0.03 -4.56 13.73
C ASP A 76 1.21 -3.76 14.29
N ARG A 77 2.23 -3.44 13.45
CA ARG A 77 3.41 -2.72 13.95
C ARG A 77 3.00 -1.36 14.50
N LEU A 78 3.19 -1.31 15.81
CA LEU A 78 3.10 -0.18 16.73
C LEU A 78 3.53 1.15 16.09
N TRP A 79 2.63 2.11 16.26
CA TRP A 79 2.79 3.52 15.99
C TRP A 79 3.85 4.18 16.86
N GLY A 80 4.63 5.05 16.25
CA GLY A 80 5.38 6.07 16.95
C GLY A 80 4.62 7.40 16.90
N THR A 81 4.40 8.03 18.04
CA THR A 81 4.00 9.45 18.03
C THR A 81 5.20 10.28 17.56
N GLY A 82 5.18 10.80 16.31
CA GLY A 82 6.17 11.81 15.89
C GLY A 82 6.54 11.86 14.41
N HIS A 83 6.23 10.85 13.60
CA HIS A 83 6.63 10.84 12.18
C HIS A 83 5.55 11.44 11.27
N VAL A 84 5.97 12.17 10.23
CA VAL A 84 5.07 12.76 9.22
C VAL A 84 4.39 11.67 8.36
N VAL A 85 5.12 10.58 8.13
CA VAL A 85 4.69 9.37 7.41
C VAL A 85 5.22 8.15 8.18
N GLU A 86 4.36 7.15 8.40
CA GLU A 86 4.75 5.83 8.93
C GLU A 86 4.35 4.74 7.94
N TYR A 87 5.12 3.65 7.86
CA TYR A 87 4.93 2.59 6.85
C TYR A 87 4.43 1.31 7.50
N PHE A 88 3.46 0.65 6.84
CA PHE A 88 3.07 -0.71 7.19
C PHE A 88 4.11 -1.69 6.63
N ASP A 89 4.07 -1.94 5.31
CA ASP A 89 5.09 -2.69 4.57
C ASP A 89 5.10 -2.23 3.10
N ALA A 90 6.23 -2.48 2.43
CA ALA A 90 6.34 -2.43 0.98
C ALA A 90 6.60 -3.85 0.46
N VAL A 91 5.78 -4.31 -0.49
CA VAL A 91 5.88 -5.64 -1.08
C VAL A 91 6.07 -5.50 -2.58
N GLY A 92 6.95 -6.34 -3.14
CA GLY A 92 7.16 -6.44 -4.56
C GLY A 92 7.26 -7.88 -5.01
N GLU A 93 6.51 -8.27 -6.04
CA GLU A 93 6.45 -9.66 -6.50
C GLU A 93 6.08 -9.77 -7.99
N PRO A 94 6.34 -10.93 -8.63
CA PRO A 94 5.86 -11.20 -9.97
C PRO A 94 4.32 -11.18 -10.06
N ALA A 95 3.79 -10.39 -10.99
CA ALA A 95 2.41 -10.48 -11.46
C ALA A 95 2.43 -11.13 -12.84
N GLY A 96 1.61 -12.16 -13.09
CA GLY A 96 1.70 -13.00 -14.28
C GLY A 96 1.82 -12.23 -15.61
N LYS A 97 2.29 -12.93 -16.67
CA LYS A 97 2.56 -12.37 -18.01
C LYS A 97 3.74 -11.39 -18.06
N GLY A 98 4.83 -11.70 -17.35
CA GLY A 98 6.05 -10.87 -17.37
C GLY A 98 5.81 -9.48 -16.80
N ARG A 99 5.10 -9.40 -15.67
CA ARG A 99 4.89 -8.16 -14.94
C ARG A 99 5.46 -8.28 -13.53
N TYR A 100 5.75 -7.13 -12.94
CA TYR A 100 6.12 -7.02 -11.54
C TYR A 100 5.15 -6.06 -10.87
N LEU A 101 4.60 -6.46 -9.71
CA LEU A 101 3.73 -5.65 -8.89
C LEU A 101 4.56 -5.10 -7.74
N SER A 102 4.53 -3.79 -7.54
CA SER A 102 5.05 -3.11 -6.35
C SER A 102 3.88 -2.45 -5.65
N LEU A 103 3.83 -2.55 -4.33
CA LEU A 103 2.79 -1.96 -3.51
C LEU A 103 3.30 -1.64 -2.12
N GLY A 104 2.61 -0.75 -1.43
CA GLY A 104 2.82 -0.50 -0.03
C GLY A 104 1.77 0.45 0.53
N ALA A 105 1.77 0.57 1.85
CA ALA A 105 0.83 1.41 2.56
C ALA A 105 1.51 2.10 3.74
N GLY A 106 0.85 3.14 4.24
CA GLY A 106 1.27 3.78 5.47
C GLY A 106 0.22 4.72 6.04
N HIS A 107 0.61 5.42 7.09
CA HIS A 107 -0.17 6.47 7.74
C HIS A 107 0.47 7.83 7.49
N TYR A 108 -0.33 8.89 7.53
CA TYR A 108 0.12 10.27 7.40
C TYR A 108 -0.59 11.20 8.40
N THR A 109 0.12 12.23 8.84
CA THR A 109 -0.47 13.25 9.73
C THR A 109 -1.34 14.24 8.97
N ASN A 110 -2.19 14.97 9.69
CA ASN A 110 -3.00 16.06 9.15
C ASN A 110 -2.21 17.21 8.48
N ALA A 111 -0.88 17.27 8.63
CA ALA A 111 -0.02 18.19 7.88
C ALA A 111 0.12 17.81 6.39
N VAL A 112 -0.17 16.55 6.04
CA VAL A 112 -0.04 16.01 4.68
C VAL A 112 -1.37 16.15 3.94
N ALA A 113 -1.33 16.81 2.78
CA ALA A 113 -2.46 16.95 1.86
C ALA A 113 -2.34 16.08 0.60
N LYS A 114 -1.12 15.63 0.27
CA LYS A 114 -0.86 14.80 -0.90
C LYS A 114 0.33 13.88 -0.65
N ILE A 115 0.19 12.63 -1.08
CA ILE A 115 1.27 11.63 -1.11
C ILE A 115 1.50 11.19 -2.55
N THR A 116 2.76 11.11 -2.92
CA THR A 116 3.19 10.57 -4.20
C THR A 116 4.29 9.54 -4.00
N VAL A 117 4.41 8.64 -4.97
CA VAL A 117 5.41 7.58 -4.96
C VAL A 117 6.18 7.59 -6.27
N SER A 118 7.49 7.49 -6.12
CA SER A 118 8.42 7.30 -7.23
C SER A 118 8.87 5.86 -7.25
N TYR A 119 8.95 5.27 -8.45
CA TYR A 119 9.40 3.91 -8.66
C TYR A 119 10.63 3.94 -9.56
N GLY A 120 11.81 3.62 -9.01
CA GLY A 120 13.10 3.73 -9.73
C GLY A 120 13.73 5.13 -9.68
N GLU A 121 14.32 5.60 -10.79
CA GLU A 121 14.98 6.91 -10.82
C GLU A 121 13.96 8.08 -10.96
N ASP A 122 14.21 9.15 -10.20
CA ASP A 122 13.50 10.45 -10.21
C ASP A 122 13.52 11.04 -11.65
N PRO A 123 12.48 11.73 -12.18
CA PRO A 123 11.51 12.56 -11.46
C PRO A 123 10.07 12.07 -11.41
N LYS A 124 9.78 10.85 -11.90
CA LYS A 124 8.38 10.47 -12.15
C LYS A 124 7.64 9.99 -10.90
N GLN A 125 6.78 10.87 -10.40
CA GLN A 125 5.92 10.63 -9.25
C GLN A 125 4.47 10.28 -9.65
N TYR A 126 3.86 9.38 -8.90
CA TYR A 126 2.46 8.99 -9.07
C TYR A 126 1.68 9.18 -7.77
N PRO A 127 0.42 9.65 -7.83
CA PRO A 127 -0.38 9.84 -6.62
C PRO A 127 -0.66 8.50 -5.94
N ALA A 128 -0.59 8.49 -4.61
CA ALA A 128 -1.13 7.42 -3.79
C ALA A 128 -2.64 7.61 -3.59
N VAL A 129 -3.36 6.52 -3.29
CA VAL A 129 -4.71 6.59 -2.73
C VAL A 129 -4.57 7.05 -1.29
N MET A 130 -5.35 8.06 -0.89
CA MET A 130 -5.33 8.60 0.48
C MET A 130 -6.76 8.70 1.00
N ALA A 131 -7.01 8.21 2.20
CA ALA A 131 -8.28 8.39 2.90
C ALA A 131 -8.13 8.07 4.38
N GLY A 132 -8.80 8.87 5.22
CA GLY A 132 -8.89 8.66 6.66
C GLY A 132 -7.52 8.41 7.29
N GLY A 133 -6.53 9.29 7.08
CA GLY A 133 -5.18 9.18 7.65
C GLY A 133 -4.27 8.11 7.03
N ALA A 134 -4.80 7.20 6.21
CA ALA A 134 -4.02 6.15 5.57
C ALA A 134 -3.76 6.42 4.08
N PHE A 135 -2.64 5.93 3.57
CA PHE A 135 -2.34 5.91 2.15
C PHE A 135 -1.98 4.52 1.65
N PHE A 136 -2.24 4.29 0.37
CA PHE A 136 -1.88 3.08 -0.36
C PHE A 136 -1.33 3.44 -1.73
N TYR A 137 -0.21 2.82 -2.10
CA TYR A 137 0.35 2.93 -3.44
C TYR A 137 0.53 1.56 -4.05
N THR A 138 0.40 1.51 -5.38
CA THR A 138 0.72 0.31 -6.14
C THR A 138 1.02 0.67 -7.59
N ALA A 139 1.94 -0.07 -8.20
CA ALA A 139 2.26 0.01 -9.61
C ALA A 139 2.54 -1.38 -10.15
N SER A 140 2.22 -1.57 -11.43
CA SER A 140 2.60 -2.79 -12.14
C SER A 140 3.45 -2.45 -13.37
N PHE A 141 4.65 -3.03 -13.40
CA PHE A 141 5.66 -2.81 -14.43
C PHE A 141 5.66 -3.97 -15.42
N SER A 142 5.83 -3.66 -16.71
CA SER A 142 6.07 -4.69 -17.71
C SER A 142 7.56 -5.02 -17.71
N THR A 143 7.91 -6.22 -17.30
CA THR A 143 9.29 -6.73 -17.29
C THR A 143 9.56 -7.63 -18.50
N GLY A 144 8.52 -8.23 -19.08
CA GLY A 144 8.65 -9.21 -20.16
C GLY A 144 9.48 -10.40 -19.68
N SER A 145 10.48 -10.78 -20.48
CA SER A 145 11.51 -11.77 -20.11
C SER A 145 12.85 -11.13 -19.75
N SER A 146 12.93 -9.80 -19.61
CA SER A 146 14.19 -9.09 -19.39
C SER A 146 14.60 -9.08 -17.91
N PRO A 147 15.76 -9.66 -17.55
CA PRO A 147 16.27 -9.60 -16.18
C PRO A 147 16.57 -8.16 -15.73
N ALA A 148 17.11 -7.31 -16.62
CA ALA A 148 17.38 -5.91 -16.32
C ALA A 148 16.10 -5.15 -15.94
N LYS A 149 15.03 -5.29 -16.72
CA LYS A 149 13.74 -4.65 -16.41
C LYS A 149 13.12 -5.17 -15.11
N LEU A 150 13.37 -6.42 -14.76
CA LEU A 150 12.93 -6.98 -13.48
C LEU A 150 13.70 -6.35 -12.31
N ILE A 151 15.02 -6.25 -12.43
CA ILE A 151 15.87 -5.59 -11.43
C ILE A 151 15.45 -4.13 -11.23
N ASP A 152 15.21 -3.39 -12.32
CA ASP A 152 14.73 -2.01 -12.25
C ASP A 152 13.37 -1.92 -11.54
N ALA A 153 12.44 -2.84 -11.86
CA ALA A 153 11.12 -2.88 -11.23
C ALA A 153 11.15 -3.28 -9.74
N MET A 154 12.18 -4.03 -9.33
CA MET A 154 12.44 -4.39 -7.92
C MET A 154 13.06 -3.24 -7.12
N SER A 155 13.43 -2.13 -7.76
CA SER A 155 13.96 -0.96 -7.06
C SER A 155 12.96 -0.44 -6.04
N THR A 156 13.42 -0.16 -4.83
CA THR A 156 12.56 0.24 -3.71
C THR A 156 11.81 1.53 -4.05
N PRO A 157 10.47 1.53 -4.02
CA PRO A 157 9.69 2.75 -4.17
C PRO A 157 9.99 3.71 -3.01
N TYR A 158 9.91 5.01 -3.26
CA TYR A 158 10.08 6.03 -2.22
C TYR A 158 8.93 7.01 -2.20
N VAL A 159 8.48 7.31 -0.99
CA VAL A 159 7.33 8.16 -0.70
C VAL A 159 7.74 9.61 -0.52
N HIS A 160 6.89 10.49 -1.06
CA HIS A 160 6.94 11.93 -0.84
C HIS A 160 5.61 12.37 -0.22
N ALA A 161 5.67 13.30 0.73
CA ALA A 161 4.49 13.92 1.31
C ALA A 161 4.55 15.45 1.16
N TYR A 162 3.41 16.03 0.80
CA TYR A 162 3.27 17.46 0.55
C TYR A 162 2.17 18.05 1.44
N ASN A 163 2.36 19.28 1.90
CA ASN A 163 1.31 20.03 2.59
C ASN A 163 0.30 20.65 1.60
N ALA A 164 -0.73 21.31 2.15
CA ALA A 164 -1.78 21.95 1.34
C ALA A 164 -1.29 23.07 0.41
N ALA A 165 -0.13 23.68 0.72
CA ALA A 165 0.52 24.66 -0.15
C ALA A 165 1.34 24.02 -1.29
N GLY A 166 1.38 22.69 -1.37
CA GLY A 166 2.17 21.95 -2.36
C GLY A 166 3.66 21.86 -2.03
N LYS A 167 4.09 22.28 -0.83
CA LYS A 167 5.48 22.14 -0.37
C LYS A 167 5.75 20.70 0.06
N GLU A 168 6.84 20.10 -0.42
CA GLU A 168 7.33 18.80 0.07
C GLU A 168 7.75 18.96 1.54
N ILE A 169 7.11 18.20 2.42
CA ILE A 169 7.39 18.20 3.87
C ILE A 169 8.01 16.88 4.32
N TYR A 170 8.00 15.85 3.46
CA TYR A 170 8.65 14.57 3.70
C TYR A 170 9.12 13.95 2.39
N ASN A 171 10.29 13.31 2.43
CA ASN A 171 10.88 12.59 1.32
C ASN A 171 11.66 11.39 1.87
N GLN A 172 11.19 10.18 1.59
CA GLN A 172 11.75 8.94 2.15
C GLN A 172 13.21 8.72 1.77
N LYS A 173 13.67 9.19 0.61
CA LYS A 173 15.09 9.11 0.23
C LYS A 173 16.02 9.92 1.13
N LYS A 174 15.47 10.89 1.87
CA LYS A 174 16.23 11.74 2.81
C LYS A 174 16.04 11.29 4.26
N ASP A 175 15.24 10.26 4.49
CA ASP A 175 14.90 9.76 5.81
C ASP A 175 16.03 8.85 6.33
N PRO A 176 16.67 9.18 7.47
CA PRO A 176 17.76 8.40 8.06
C PRO A 176 17.43 6.92 8.31
N GLN A 177 16.14 6.59 8.50
CA GLN A 177 15.67 5.22 8.67
C GLN A 177 15.90 4.37 7.41
N PHE A 178 15.91 4.99 6.22
CA PHE A 178 16.04 4.33 4.93
C PHE A 178 17.38 4.57 4.25
N THR A 179 18.17 5.57 4.70
CA THR A 179 19.50 5.87 4.15
C THR A 179 20.64 5.18 4.89
N GLY A 180 20.37 4.39 5.93
CA GLY A 180 21.40 3.68 6.69
C GLY A 180 22.28 4.58 7.57
N THR A 181 21.88 5.84 7.77
CA THR A 181 22.56 6.81 8.64
C THR A 181 21.99 6.86 10.06
N SER A 182 21.09 5.95 10.39
CA SER A 182 20.64 5.71 11.77
C SER A 182 21.81 5.13 12.58
N ARG A 183 22.40 5.94 13.46
CA ARG A 183 23.32 5.48 14.52
C ARG A 183 22.53 4.98 15.71
#